data_AF-A0A7W9H538-F1
#
_entry.id   AF-A0A7W9H538-F1
#
_cell.length_a   1.000
_cell.length_b   1.000
_cell.length_c   1.000
_cell.angle_alpha   90.00
_cell.angle_beta   90.00
_cell.angle_gamma   90.00
#
_symmetry.space_group_name_H-M   'P 1'
#
loop_
_entity.id
_entity.type
_entity.pdbx_description
1 polymer ?
#
loop_
_entity_poly.entity_id
_entity_poly.type
_entity_poly.pdbx_seq_one_letter_code
_entity_poly.pdbx_strand_id
1 'polypeptide(L)'
;MTSRALSRSLDPLDDETIVGFLLRLACHNGTNPAQIAARMGLMDKAGNAPGVVSPWLIADMDKPRLVRAARATHLTVAEASKLLIAPMGHKYGLVSRRYQPWTSPQQLARPNRWVFIRTSQYCPQCLAGDDDTLERLYGGAWKRAWRLPVVFACSRHQQLLSRTCPKCRTAGQFAPQA
;
A
#
# COMPACT_ATOMS: atom_id res chain seq x y z
N MET A 1 -4.09 -22.00 11.26
CA MET A 1 -4.34 -20.97 12.30
C MET A 1 -5.35 -19.99 11.74
N THR A 2 -6.57 -19.98 12.27
CA THR A 2 -7.61 -19.01 11.90
C THR A 2 -7.24 -17.65 12.48
N SER A 3 -6.81 -16.71 11.64
CA SER A 3 -6.51 -15.34 12.06
C SER A 3 -7.79 -14.67 12.57
N ARG A 4 -7.84 -14.34 13.86
CA ARG A 4 -8.95 -13.56 14.45
C ARG A 4 -8.93 -12.15 13.85
N ALA A 5 -10.11 -11.62 13.53
CA ALA A 5 -10.24 -10.25 13.05
C ALA A 5 -9.70 -9.25 14.10
N LEU A 6 -9.22 -8.10 13.61
CA LEU A 6 -8.79 -7.00 14.45
C LEU A 6 -9.99 -6.49 15.27
N SER A 7 -9.77 -6.24 16.55
CA SER A 7 -10.80 -5.68 17.43
C SER A 7 -11.18 -4.25 17.01
N ARG A 8 -10.24 -3.50 16.41
CA ARG A 8 -10.45 -2.16 15.88
C ARG A 8 -9.84 -2.08 14.48
N SER A 9 -10.71 -1.87 13.49
CA SER A 9 -10.31 -1.66 12.09
C SER A 9 -10.68 -0.24 11.67
N LEU A 10 -10.30 0.12 10.44
CA LEU A 10 -10.63 1.38 9.79
C LEU A 10 -11.23 1.10 8.42
N ASP A 11 -12.01 2.05 7.92
CA ASP A 11 -12.35 2.07 6.50
C ASP A 11 -11.14 2.58 5.69
N PRO A 12 -10.82 1.95 4.54
CA PRO A 12 -9.84 2.46 3.60
C PRO A 12 -10.19 3.86 3.13
N LEU A 13 -9.20 4.73 3.04
CA LEU A 13 -9.37 6.01 2.36
C LEU A 13 -9.38 5.84 0.85
N ASP A 14 -9.86 6.88 0.17
CA ASP A 14 -9.87 6.94 -1.29
C ASP A 14 -8.48 6.75 -1.89
N ASP A 15 -8.41 5.79 -2.80
CA ASP A 15 -7.20 5.35 -3.50
C ASP A 15 -6.06 4.88 -2.57
N GLU A 16 -6.36 4.48 -1.34
CA GLU A 16 -5.33 4.03 -0.40
C GLU A 16 -4.63 2.74 -0.82
N THR A 17 -3.32 2.66 -0.60
CA THR A 17 -2.53 1.45 -0.76
C THR A 17 -2.66 0.55 0.46
N ILE A 18 -2.50 -0.77 0.27
CA ILE A 18 -2.45 -1.74 1.38
C ILE A 18 -1.39 -1.39 2.44
N VAL A 19 -0.27 -0.79 2.03
CA VAL A 19 0.79 -0.36 2.95
C VAL A 19 0.36 0.89 3.74
N GLY A 20 -0.30 1.86 3.09
CA GLY A 20 -0.87 3.02 3.78
C GLY A 20 -1.90 2.62 4.82
N PHE A 21 -2.83 1.76 4.40
CA PHE A 21 -3.90 1.26 5.27
C PHE A 21 -3.33 0.53 6.49
N LEU A 22 -2.31 -0.31 6.27
CA LEU A 22 -1.61 -1.01 7.34
C LEU A 22 -0.94 -0.05 8.34
N LEU A 23 -0.30 1.03 7.86
CA LEU A 23 0.32 2.04 8.72
C LEU A 23 -0.73 2.77 9.56
N ARG A 24 -1.86 3.15 8.97
CA ARG A 24 -2.98 3.78 9.67
C ARG A 24 -3.62 2.84 10.70
N LEU A 25 -3.82 1.57 10.35
CA LEU A 25 -4.29 0.55 11.28
C LEU A 25 -3.33 0.36 12.47
N ALA A 26 -2.02 0.39 12.22
CA ALA A 26 -1.01 0.27 13.27
C ALA A 26 -1.06 1.47 14.22
N CYS A 27 -1.16 2.70 13.68
CA CYS A 27 -1.33 3.92 14.45
C CYS A 27 -2.63 3.88 15.29
N HIS A 28 -3.76 3.55 14.66
CA HIS A 28 -5.07 3.45 15.32
C HIS A 28 -5.10 2.40 16.45
N ASN A 29 -4.38 1.29 16.28
CA ASN A 29 -4.31 0.24 17.30
C ASN A 29 -3.19 0.45 18.33
N GLY A 30 -2.34 1.48 18.20
CA GLY A 30 -1.21 1.71 19.08
C GLY A 30 -0.18 0.58 19.05
N THR A 31 0.04 -0.01 17.87
CA THR A 31 0.88 -1.19 17.68
C THR A 31 1.87 -1.00 16.53
N ASN A 32 2.78 -1.95 16.32
CA ASN A 32 3.72 -1.88 15.21
C ASN A 32 3.10 -2.41 13.90
N PRO A 33 3.52 -1.88 12.74
CA PRO A 33 3.09 -2.32 11.40
C PRO A 33 3.23 -3.84 11.16
N ALA A 34 4.30 -4.46 11.67
CA ALA A 34 4.55 -5.89 11.48
C ALA A 34 3.49 -6.78 12.16
N GLN A 35 3.01 -6.40 13.34
CA GLN A 35 1.94 -7.11 14.04
C GLN A 35 0.61 -7.04 13.29
N ILE A 36 0.30 -5.89 12.68
CA ILE A 36 -0.88 -5.76 11.80
C ILE A 36 -0.69 -6.61 10.54
N ALA A 37 0.49 -6.55 9.90
CA ALA A 37 0.82 -7.37 8.74
C ALA A 37 0.61 -8.87 9.01
N ALA A 38 1.08 -9.34 10.17
CA ALA A 38 0.94 -10.73 10.60
C ALA A 38 -0.55 -11.12 10.73
N ARG A 39 -1.35 -10.28 11.40
CA ARG A 39 -2.79 -10.53 11.59
C ARG A 39 -3.58 -10.52 10.28
N MET A 40 -3.20 -9.65 9.35
CA MET A 40 -3.75 -9.61 8.00
C MET A 40 -3.27 -10.77 7.12
N GLY A 41 -2.29 -11.58 7.58
CA GLY A 41 -1.72 -12.67 6.80
C GLY A 41 -0.88 -12.20 5.60
N LEU A 42 -0.29 -11.00 5.71
CA LEU A 42 0.56 -10.38 4.68
C LEU A 42 2.04 -10.74 4.83
N MET A 43 2.44 -11.37 5.94
CA MET A 43 3.80 -11.88 6.11
C MET A 43 3.95 -13.20 5.36
N ASP A 44 5.01 -13.34 4.58
CA ASP A 44 5.39 -14.63 4.02
C ASP A 44 5.90 -15.56 5.15
N LYS A 45 5.85 -16.89 4.93
CA LYS A 45 6.42 -17.84 5.90
C LYS A 45 7.93 -17.62 6.04
N ALA A 46 8.44 -17.93 7.25
CA ALA A 46 9.81 -17.71 7.74
C ALA A 46 10.88 -17.79 6.63
N GLY A 47 11.51 -16.65 6.34
CA GLY A 47 12.55 -16.51 5.32
C GLY A 47 12.81 -15.05 4.93
N ASN A 48 11.79 -14.19 5.01
CA ASN A 48 11.98 -12.74 4.94
C ASN A 48 12.23 -12.17 6.34
N ALA A 49 13.12 -11.17 6.43
CA ALA A 49 13.37 -10.46 7.68
C ALA A 49 12.05 -10.03 8.35
N PRO A 50 11.90 -10.20 9.67
CA PRO A 50 10.68 -9.85 10.39
C PRO A 50 10.23 -8.42 10.04
N GLY A 51 8.98 -8.26 9.58
CA GLY A 51 8.36 -6.94 9.37
C GLY A 51 8.45 -6.35 7.96
N VAL A 52 9.00 -7.05 6.96
CA VAL A 52 8.96 -6.58 5.56
C VAL A 52 7.78 -7.22 4.81
N VAL A 53 6.76 -6.41 4.51
CA VAL A 53 5.68 -6.82 3.59
C VAL A 53 6.28 -6.97 2.20
N SER A 54 6.10 -8.13 1.58
CA SER A 54 6.64 -8.40 0.24
C SER A 54 6.13 -7.32 -0.73
N PRO A 55 7.02 -6.67 -1.51
CA PRO A 55 6.60 -5.64 -2.46
C PRO A 55 5.62 -6.15 -3.52
N TRP A 56 5.54 -7.48 -3.71
CA TRP A 56 4.49 -8.16 -4.46
C TRP A 56 3.08 -7.80 -4.01
N LEU A 57 2.86 -7.71 -2.69
CA LEU A 57 1.53 -7.53 -2.11
C LEU A 57 0.97 -6.14 -2.32
N ILE A 58 1.80 -5.22 -2.82
CA ILE A 58 1.38 -3.90 -3.27
C ILE A 58 0.75 -4.00 -4.67
N ALA A 59 1.31 -4.87 -5.52
CA ALA A 59 0.87 -5.05 -6.89
C ALA A 59 -0.39 -5.94 -6.96
N ASP A 60 -0.33 -7.15 -6.42
CA ASP A 60 -1.37 -8.16 -6.54
C ASP A 60 -1.31 -9.19 -5.40
N MET A 61 -2.39 -9.94 -5.23
CA MET A 61 -2.51 -10.93 -4.17
C MET A 61 -3.30 -12.14 -4.63
N ASP A 62 -2.86 -13.34 -4.24
CA ASP A 62 -3.68 -14.53 -4.44
C ASP A 62 -5.01 -14.44 -3.67
N LYS A 63 -6.06 -15.09 -4.21
CA LYS A 63 -7.41 -15.03 -3.65
C LYS A 63 -7.46 -15.51 -2.18
N PRO A 64 -6.81 -16.62 -1.77
CA PRO A 64 -6.80 -17.04 -0.37
C PRO A 64 -6.22 -16.00 0.59
N ARG A 65 -5.11 -15.35 0.23
CA ARG A 65 -4.47 -14.31 1.04
C ARG A 65 -5.33 -13.06 1.09
N LEU A 66 -5.97 -12.67 -0.02
CA LEU A 66 -6.87 -11.53 -0.06
C LEU A 66 -8.10 -11.73 0.85
N VAL A 67 -8.69 -12.93 0.84
CA VAL A 67 -9.79 -13.29 1.74
C VAL A 67 -9.38 -13.20 3.21
N ARG A 68 -8.16 -13.64 3.56
CA ARG A 68 -7.66 -13.52 4.94
C ARG A 68 -7.45 -12.07 5.34
N ALA A 69 -6.84 -11.25 4.48
CA ALA A 69 -6.63 -9.84 4.73
C ALA A 69 -7.97 -9.10 4.92
N ALA A 70 -8.93 -9.35 4.02
CA ALA A 70 -10.27 -8.78 4.09
C ALA A 70 -10.97 -9.13 5.41
N ARG A 71 -10.99 -10.43 5.77
CA ARG A 71 -11.57 -10.89 7.03
C ARG A 71 -10.88 -10.28 8.25
N ALA A 72 -9.55 -10.12 8.21
CA ALA A 72 -8.79 -9.58 9.34
C ALA A 72 -9.16 -8.11 9.64
N THR A 73 -9.59 -7.37 8.63
CA THR A 73 -9.88 -5.93 8.72
C THR A 73 -11.36 -5.60 8.53
N HIS A 74 -12.25 -6.58 8.60
CA HIS A 74 -13.70 -6.43 8.37
C HIS A 74 -14.08 -5.85 7.01
N LEU A 75 -13.21 -6.01 6.02
CA LEU A 75 -13.49 -5.59 4.64
C LEU A 75 -14.11 -6.74 3.85
N THR A 76 -14.85 -6.39 2.81
CA THR A 76 -15.14 -7.32 1.73
C THR A 76 -13.88 -7.59 0.91
N VAL A 77 -13.88 -8.71 0.18
CA VAL A 77 -12.79 -9.03 -0.76
C VAL A 77 -12.65 -7.94 -1.84
N ALA A 78 -13.77 -7.34 -2.25
CA ALA A 78 -13.77 -6.27 -3.24
C ALA A 78 -13.10 -5.00 -2.70
N GLU A 79 -13.39 -4.59 -1.47
CA GLU A 79 -12.74 -3.45 -0.83
C GLU A 79 -11.25 -3.71 -0.60
N ALA A 80 -10.89 -4.88 -0.08
CA ALA A 80 -9.50 -5.25 0.10
C ALA A 80 -8.71 -5.27 -1.23
N SER A 81 -9.36 -5.67 -2.34
CA SER A 81 -8.74 -5.62 -3.67
C SER A 81 -8.42 -4.18 -4.10
N LYS A 82 -9.26 -3.21 -3.70
CA LYS A 82 -9.04 -1.78 -3.99
C LYS A 82 -7.85 -1.18 -3.22
N LEU A 83 -7.19 -1.94 -2.34
CA LEU A 83 -5.92 -1.54 -1.73
C LEU A 83 -4.69 -1.91 -2.58
N LEU A 84 -4.89 -2.72 -3.63
CA LEU A 84 -3.85 -3.21 -4.54
C LEU A 84 -3.79 -2.35 -5.82
N ILE A 85 -2.66 -2.37 -6.51
CA ILE A 85 -2.48 -1.66 -7.78
C ILE A 85 -3.16 -2.39 -8.95
N ALA A 86 -3.19 -3.73 -8.97
CA ALA A 86 -3.69 -4.52 -10.10
C ALA A 86 -5.08 -4.10 -10.64
N PRO A 87 -6.08 -3.70 -9.82
CA PRO A 87 -7.35 -3.18 -10.32
C PRO A 87 -7.25 -1.90 -11.16
N MET A 88 -6.18 -1.12 -11.00
CA MET A 88 -5.91 0.05 -11.84
C MET A 88 -5.51 -0.32 -13.28
N GLY A 89 -5.32 -1.61 -13.57
CA GLY A 89 -5.00 -2.13 -14.90
C GLY A 89 -5.97 -1.74 -16.00
N HIS A 90 -7.24 -1.46 -15.68
CA HIS A 90 -8.21 -0.98 -16.66
C HIS A 90 -7.76 0.34 -17.33
N LYS A 91 -7.04 1.19 -16.58
CA LYS A 91 -6.48 2.46 -17.06
C LYS A 91 -4.99 2.33 -17.39
N TYR A 92 -4.28 1.52 -16.63
CA TYR A 92 -2.84 1.33 -16.73
C TYR A 92 -2.50 -0.14 -16.98
N GLY A 93 -2.79 -0.66 -18.18
CA GLY A 93 -2.73 -2.11 -18.50
C GLY A 93 -1.56 -2.88 -17.90
N LEU A 94 -0.37 -2.27 -17.93
CA LEU A 94 0.90 -2.86 -17.50
C LEU A 94 0.98 -3.19 -16.00
N VAL A 95 0.09 -2.65 -15.17
CA VAL A 95 0.07 -2.93 -13.72
C VAL A 95 -0.75 -4.15 -13.34
N SER A 96 -1.44 -4.77 -14.30
CA SER A 96 -2.30 -5.94 -14.06
C SER A 96 -1.85 -7.15 -14.87
N ARG A 97 -1.76 -8.30 -14.19
CA ARG A 97 -1.47 -9.60 -14.83
C ARG A 97 -2.43 -9.97 -15.94
N ARG A 98 -3.68 -9.47 -15.84
CA ARG A 98 -4.73 -9.74 -16.81
C ARG A 98 -4.38 -9.19 -18.19
N TYR A 99 -3.73 -8.03 -18.23
CA TYR A 99 -3.37 -7.34 -19.48
C TYR A 99 -1.89 -7.53 -19.84
N GLN A 100 -1.01 -7.66 -18.84
CA GLN A 100 0.42 -7.93 -19.01
C GLN A 100 0.84 -9.06 -18.06
N PRO A 101 0.95 -10.31 -18.54
CA PRO A 101 1.40 -11.41 -17.72
C PRO A 101 2.80 -11.16 -17.17
N TRP A 102 2.96 -11.35 -15.86
CA TRP A 102 4.25 -11.36 -15.19
C TRP A 102 4.25 -12.44 -14.11
N THR A 103 5.45 -12.85 -13.71
CA THR A 103 5.77 -13.89 -12.73
C THR A 103 6.65 -13.37 -11.59
N SER A 104 7.12 -12.12 -11.64
CA SER A 104 7.88 -11.46 -10.57
C SER A 104 7.65 -9.93 -10.50
N PRO A 105 7.88 -9.24 -9.36
CA PRO A 105 7.75 -7.79 -9.24
C PRO A 105 8.89 -7.07 -9.92
N GLN A 106 10.00 -7.78 -10.16
CA GLN A 106 11.14 -7.24 -10.90
C GLN A 106 10.71 -6.93 -12.35
N GLN A 107 9.79 -7.71 -12.92
CA GLN A 107 9.21 -7.45 -14.24
C GLN A 107 8.28 -6.23 -14.27
N LEU A 108 7.67 -5.86 -13.13
CA LEU A 108 6.96 -4.59 -12.98
C LEU A 108 7.92 -3.40 -12.83
N ALA A 109 9.08 -3.64 -12.23
CA ALA A 109 10.09 -2.62 -11.96
C ALA A 109 11.10 -2.40 -13.10
N ARG A 110 11.19 -3.29 -14.11
CA ARG A 110 12.15 -3.20 -15.24
C ARG A 110 11.49 -3.61 -16.56
N PRO A 111 11.91 -3.04 -17.71
CA PRO A 111 12.89 -1.97 -17.92
C PRO A 111 12.33 -0.54 -17.74
N ASN A 112 11.01 -0.33 -17.86
CA ASN A 112 10.40 1.01 -17.92
C ASN A 112 9.81 1.52 -16.59
N ARG A 113 10.07 0.80 -15.47
CA ARG A 113 9.65 1.18 -14.10
C ARG A 113 8.18 1.65 -14.00
N TRP A 114 7.26 0.96 -14.66
CA TRP A 114 5.83 1.35 -14.70
C TRP A 114 5.18 1.47 -13.32
N VAL A 115 5.78 0.83 -12.30
CA VAL A 115 5.37 0.94 -10.91
C VAL A 115 6.59 1.16 -10.00
N PHE A 116 6.50 2.13 -9.10
CA PHE A 116 7.36 2.25 -7.94
C PHE A 116 6.96 1.19 -6.90
N ILE A 117 7.62 0.04 -6.99
CA ILE A 117 7.37 -1.10 -6.09
C ILE A 117 7.97 -0.86 -4.70
N ARG A 118 9.20 -0.32 -4.64
CA ARG A 118 9.96 -0.16 -3.38
C ARG A 118 9.93 1.23 -2.77
N THR A 119 9.34 2.18 -3.47
CA THR A 119 9.21 3.57 -3.03
C THR A 119 7.83 4.05 -3.44
N SER A 120 7.39 5.16 -2.87
CA SER A 120 6.22 5.87 -3.35
C SER A 120 6.54 7.35 -3.46
N GLN A 121 5.93 8.01 -4.44
CA GLN A 121 5.82 9.46 -4.37
C GLN A 121 4.72 9.82 -3.35
N TYR A 122 4.65 11.09 -2.94
CA TYR A 122 3.56 11.59 -2.12
C TYR A 122 3.44 13.11 -2.14
N CYS A 123 2.25 13.59 -1.83
CA CYS A 123 1.98 14.99 -1.52
C CYS A 123 2.05 15.17 0.01
N PRO A 124 2.94 16.02 0.55
CA PRO A 124 3.05 16.22 2.00
C PRO A 124 1.73 16.65 2.67
N GLN A 125 1.00 17.58 2.07
CA GLN A 125 -0.29 18.09 2.55
C GLN A 125 -1.33 16.96 2.61
N CYS A 126 -1.62 16.31 1.47
CA CYS A 126 -2.55 15.17 1.45
C CYS A 126 -2.20 14.08 2.46
N LEU A 127 -0.91 13.81 2.66
CA LEU A 127 -0.47 12.77 3.59
C LEU A 127 -0.60 13.21 5.06
N ALA A 128 -0.51 14.51 5.34
CA ALA A 128 -0.75 15.07 6.68
C ALA A 128 -2.24 15.02 7.09
N GLY A 129 -3.16 14.91 6.12
CA GLY A 129 -4.59 14.74 6.34
C GLY A 129 -5.35 16.07 6.42
N ASP A 130 -5.54 16.71 5.26
CA ASP A 130 -5.96 18.11 5.19
C ASP A 130 -7.40 18.35 5.71
N ASP A 131 -8.38 17.46 5.45
CA ASP A 131 -9.81 17.83 5.57
C ASP A 131 -10.73 16.86 6.33
N ASP A 132 -10.26 15.68 6.75
CA ASP A 132 -11.07 14.74 7.53
C ASP A 132 -10.47 14.54 8.95
N THR A 133 -11.32 14.54 9.97
CA THR A 133 -10.96 14.23 11.35
C THR A 133 -10.18 12.91 11.47
N LEU A 134 -10.57 11.88 10.72
CA LEU A 134 -9.87 10.59 10.73
C LEU A 134 -8.47 10.69 10.11
N GLU A 135 -8.33 11.45 9.03
CA GLU A 135 -7.05 11.70 8.39
C GLU A 135 -6.12 12.55 9.27
N ARG A 136 -6.66 13.53 10.00
CA ARG A 136 -5.87 14.32 10.95
C ARG A 136 -5.34 13.50 12.13
N LEU A 137 -6.08 12.49 12.56
CA LEU A 137 -5.69 11.63 13.68
C LEU A 137 -4.64 10.58 13.28
N TYR A 138 -4.75 10.01 12.08
CA TYR A 138 -3.94 8.85 11.69
C TYR A 138 -3.08 9.06 10.43
N GLY A 139 -3.13 10.26 9.84
CA GLY A 139 -2.55 10.57 8.54
C GLY A 139 -3.52 10.28 7.40
N GLY A 140 -3.33 11.00 6.30
CA GLY A 140 -4.05 10.80 5.06
C GLY A 140 -3.58 9.57 4.27
N ALA A 141 -4.22 9.33 3.12
CA ALA A 141 -3.97 8.14 2.32
C ALA A 141 -2.59 8.15 1.66
N TRP A 142 -1.87 7.03 1.77
CA TRP A 142 -0.83 6.72 0.78
C TRP A 142 -1.47 6.20 -0.49
N LYS A 143 -1.57 7.05 -1.51
CA LYS A 143 -2.34 6.74 -2.73
C LYS A 143 -1.66 5.70 -3.62
N ARG A 144 -2.44 4.79 -4.21
CA ARG A 144 -1.94 3.80 -5.19
C ARG A 144 -1.42 4.50 -6.43
N ALA A 145 -2.10 5.56 -6.87
CA ALA A 145 -1.67 6.38 -8.00
C ALA A 145 -0.25 6.93 -7.83
N TRP A 146 0.20 7.23 -6.60
CA TRP A 146 1.55 7.75 -6.35
C TRP A 146 2.67 6.73 -6.54
N ARG A 147 2.32 5.47 -6.83
CA ARG A 147 3.26 4.44 -7.26
C ARG A 147 3.41 4.39 -8.77
N LEU A 148 2.68 5.21 -9.52
CA LEU A 148 2.77 5.26 -10.99
C LEU A 148 3.63 6.45 -11.40
N PRO A 149 4.71 6.28 -12.20
CA PRO A 149 5.55 7.39 -12.66
C PRO A 149 4.79 8.48 -13.42
N VAL A 150 3.69 8.11 -14.07
CA VAL A 150 2.84 9.04 -14.84
C VAL A 150 2.12 10.04 -13.93
N VAL A 151 1.98 9.72 -12.63
CA VAL A 151 1.36 10.58 -11.62
C VAL A 151 2.48 11.23 -10.81
N PHE A 152 3.02 12.33 -11.35
CA PHE A 152 4.18 13.02 -10.76
C PHE A 152 3.83 14.33 -10.04
N ALA A 153 2.59 14.80 -10.15
CA ALA A 153 2.10 16.01 -9.50
C ALA A 153 0.80 15.77 -8.73
N CYS A 154 0.60 16.51 -7.64
CA CYS A 154 -0.68 16.60 -6.95
C CYS A 154 -1.52 17.69 -7.62
N SER A 155 -2.65 17.32 -8.24
CA SER A 155 -3.56 18.30 -8.84
C SER A 155 -4.30 19.16 -7.80
N ARG A 156 -4.56 18.61 -6.60
CA ARG A 156 -5.23 19.33 -5.50
C ARG A 156 -4.37 20.46 -4.92
N HIS A 157 -3.08 20.18 -4.70
CA HIS A 157 -2.14 21.14 -4.09
C HIS A 157 -1.17 21.75 -5.10
N GLN A 158 -1.38 21.49 -6.40
CA GLN A 158 -0.65 22.08 -7.52
C GLN A 158 0.88 22.06 -7.36
N GLN A 159 1.43 20.92 -6.93
CA GLN A 159 2.86 20.75 -6.68
C GLN A 159 3.36 19.39 -7.15
N LEU A 160 4.68 19.29 -7.36
CA LEU A 160 5.33 18.01 -7.64
C LEU A 160 5.29 17.10 -6.41
N LEU A 161 5.11 15.80 -6.64
CA LEU A 161 5.12 14.82 -5.56
C LEU A 161 6.55 14.58 -5.07
N SER A 162 6.75 14.67 -3.75
CA SER A 162 8.01 14.32 -3.11
C SER A 162 8.25 12.82 -3.14
N ARG A 163 9.51 12.41 -3.07
CA ARG A 163 9.97 11.02 -2.93
C ARG A 163 10.71 10.76 -1.63
N THR A 164 11.09 11.82 -0.93
CA THR A 164 11.97 11.77 0.23
C THR A 164 11.42 12.64 1.34
N CYS A 165 11.52 12.16 2.57
CA CYS A 165 11.19 12.97 3.73
C CYS A 165 12.11 14.20 3.79
N PRO A 166 11.56 15.43 3.90
CA PRO A 166 12.41 16.63 3.96
C PRO A 166 13.30 16.68 5.21
N LYS A 167 12.93 15.97 6.29
CA LYS A 167 13.68 15.96 7.55
C LYS A 167 14.85 14.96 7.54
N CYS A 168 14.59 13.71 7.20
CA CYS A 168 15.61 12.64 7.28
C CYS A 168 16.20 12.24 5.93
N ARG A 169 15.66 12.76 4.82
CA ARG A 169 16.06 12.44 3.43
C ARG A 169 15.90 10.97 3.02
N THR A 170 15.27 10.15 3.87
CA THR A 170 14.90 8.77 3.53
C THR A 170 13.73 8.72 2.55
N ALA A 171 13.73 7.74 1.65
CA ALA A 171 12.65 7.54 0.69
C ALA A 171 11.30 7.21 1.36
N GLY A 172 10.21 7.75 0.82
CA GLY A 172 8.85 7.46 1.26
C GLY A 172 8.48 5.99 1.03
N GLN A 173 8.00 5.32 2.07
CA GLN A 173 7.65 3.89 2.08
C GLN A 173 8.76 2.96 1.52
N PHE A 174 10.00 3.16 1.98
CA PHE A 174 11.13 2.33 1.61
C PHE A 174 11.03 0.90 2.16
N ALA A 175 11.10 -0.11 1.29
CA ALA A 175 11.36 -1.50 1.67
C ALA A 175 12.84 -1.84 1.38
N PRO A 176 13.67 -2.14 2.40
CA PRO A 176 15.10 -2.40 2.20
C PRO A 176 15.37 -3.54 1.21
N GLN A 177 16.55 -3.48 0.59
CA GLN A 177 17.05 -4.58 -0.25
C GLN A 177 17.41 -5.74 0.69
N ALA A 178 16.86 -6.92 0.41
CA ALA A 178 17.42 -8.17 0.88
C ALA A 178 18.49 -8.60 -0.11
#